data_AF-A0A3P8BUP6-F1
#
_entry.id   AF-A0A3P8BUP6-F1
#
_cell.length_a   1.000
_cell.length_b   1.000
_cell.length_c   1.000
_cell.angle_alpha   90.00
_cell.angle_beta   90.00
_cell.angle_gamma   90.00
#
_symmetry.space_group_name_H-M   'P 1'
#
loop_
_entity.id
_entity.type
_entity.pdbx_description
1 polymer ?
#
loop_
_entity_poly.entity_id
_entity_poly.type
_entity_poly.pdbx_seq_one_letter_code
_entity_poly.pdbx_strand_id
1 'polypeptide(L)'
;MQESFFFFYNDQKPGEQKSHGNRAHAKGVTFFGKTSGFWLVHSVPRFPSIKKYSYPENAEVYGQSFLCVTMKTESIGAFAEAMKYIGPAAYHMNLPEYFSDRFPFLKELKILRSKKNINSSLIQTFNSIGGLKFYDFLKTKKFDRDLYMDFIAKTMGISLFTETWMNGGAIDLNSECETSHKISYFHLNFKNQILFHSTNKIQK
;
A
#
# COMPACT_ATOMS: atom_id res chain seq x y z
N MET A 1 16.62 -18.89 18.09
CA MET A 1 15.33 -18.33 17.60
C MET A 1 15.45 -18.14 16.10
N GLN A 2 14.33 -18.17 15.35
CA GLN A 2 14.37 -18.04 13.90
C GLN A 2 14.56 -16.57 13.52
N GLU A 3 15.76 -16.23 13.06
CA GLU A 3 16.08 -14.89 12.55
C GLU A 3 15.25 -14.59 11.30
N SER A 4 14.18 -13.84 11.49
CA SER A 4 13.27 -13.42 10.43
C SER A 4 13.28 -11.89 10.32
N PHE A 5 13.39 -11.39 9.09
CA PHE A 5 13.17 -9.97 8.82
C PHE A 5 11.68 -9.66 8.92
N PHE A 6 11.33 -8.58 9.59
CA PHE A 6 9.97 -8.04 9.54
C PHE A 6 9.97 -6.53 9.57
N PHE A 7 8.93 -5.94 8.99
CA PHE A 7 8.76 -4.50 8.93
C PHE A 7 7.26 -4.15 8.91
N PHE A 8 6.84 -3.33 9.87
CA PHE A 8 5.48 -2.89 10.09
C PHE A 8 5.40 -1.38 9.84
N TYR A 9 4.46 -0.97 9.00
CA TYR A 9 4.22 0.42 8.67
C TYR A 9 2.73 0.74 8.69
N ASN A 10 2.39 1.89 9.25
CA ASN A 10 1.02 2.41 9.26
C ASN A 10 1.12 3.90 9.57
N ASP A 11 0.60 4.76 8.70
CA ASP A 11 0.59 6.21 8.92
C ASP A 11 -0.25 6.65 10.12
N GLN A 12 -1.08 5.78 10.68
CA GLN A 12 -1.73 5.95 11.98
C GLN A 12 -1.54 4.66 12.79
N LYS A 13 -0.41 4.53 13.49
CA LYS A 13 -0.01 3.24 14.11
C LYS A 13 -0.89 2.89 15.33
N PRO A 14 -0.86 1.64 15.82
CA PRO A 14 -1.60 1.25 17.03
C PRO A 14 -1.31 2.21 18.20
N GLY A 15 -2.38 2.71 18.83
CA GLY A 15 -2.32 3.69 19.92
C GLY A 15 -2.26 5.17 19.48
N GLU A 16 -2.15 5.49 18.20
CA GLU A 16 -2.17 6.88 17.72
C GLU A 16 -3.57 7.38 17.35
N GLN A 17 -3.89 8.60 17.79
CA GLN A 17 -5.15 9.24 17.47
C GLN A 17 -5.16 9.89 16.08
N LYS A 18 -4.02 10.41 15.60
CA LYS A 18 -3.88 11.13 14.31
C LYS A 18 -2.87 10.45 13.38
N SER A 19 -2.98 10.71 12.08
CA SER A 19 -2.05 10.24 11.06
C SER A 19 -0.79 11.12 10.95
N HIS A 20 0.33 10.52 10.57
CA HIS A 20 1.62 11.15 10.28
C HIS A 20 1.61 11.86 8.92
N GLY A 21 1.08 13.09 8.86
CA GLY A 21 0.95 13.88 7.61
C GLY A 21 2.24 14.19 6.83
N ASN A 22 3.41 13.86 7.37
CA ASN A 22 4.72 13.97 6.70
C ASN A 22 5.23 12.64 6.11
N ARG A 23 4.42 11.57 6.15
CA ARG A 23 4.74 10.21 5.67
C ARG A 23 3.71 9.78 4.62
N ALA A 24 4.04 8.76 3.82
CA ALA A 24 3.06 8.18 2.91
C ALA A 24 1.86 7.60 3.67
N HIS A 25 0.66 7.85 3.15
CA HIS A 25 -0.58 7.25 3.63
C HIS A 25 -0.66 5.79 3.15
N ALA A 26 0.12 4.94 3.80
CA ALA A 26 0.35 3.55 3.43
C ALA A 26 0.47 2.69 4.70
N LYS A 27 -0.08 1.48 4.64
CA LYS A 27 -0.17 0.58 5.78
C LYS A 27 0.06 -0.86 5.34
N GLY A 28 0.70 -1.65 6.21
CA GLY A 28 1.04 -3.02 5.91
C GLY A 28 2.09 -3.63 6.83
N VAL A 29 2.37 -4.90 6.58
CA VAL A 29 3.35 -5.71 7.29
C VAL A 29 4.07 -6.59 6.29
N THR A 30 5.36 -6.82 6.50
CA THR A 30 6.06 -7.93 5.88
C THR A 30 6.76 -8.78 6.92
N PHE A 31 6.89 -10.06 6.61
CA PHE A 31 7.70 -11.02 7.35
C PHE A 31 8.38 -11.94 6.34
N PHE A 32 9.70 -12.10 6.45
CA PHE A 32 10.50 -12.99 5.61
C PHE A 32 11.37 -13.91 6.47
N GLY A 33 11.30 -15.21 6.19
CA GLY A 33 12.28 -16.21 6.60
C GLY A 33 13.36 -16.40 5.52
N LYS A 34 14.24 -17.39 5.68
CA LYS A 34 15.40 -17.57 4.77
C LYS A 34 15.04 -17.92 3.32
N THR A 35 13.86 -18.52 3.09
CA THR A 35 13.40 -19.05 1.80
C THR A 35 12.18 -18.32 1.22
N SER A 36 11.21 -17.99 2.07
CA SER A 36 10.00 -17.26 1.69
C SER A 36 9.53 -16.31 2.78
N GLY A 37 8.61 -15.44 2.38
CA GLY A 37 7.89 -14.52 3.27
C GLY A 37 6.59 -14.07 2.66
N PHE A 38 5.98 -13.05 3.25
CA PHE A 38 4.81 -12.38 2.69
C PHE A 38 4.93 -10.86 2.79
N TRP A 39 4.24 -10.17 1.90
CA TRP A 39 3.93 -8.75 2.00
C TRP A 39 2.41 -8.58 2.09
N LEU A 40 1.95 -8.03 3.21
CA LEU A 40 0.57 -7.65 3.47
C LEU A 40 0.42 -6.14 3.28
N VAL A 41 -0.48 -5.74 2.39
CA VAL A 41 -0.95 -4.36 2.22
C VAL A 41 -2.39 -4.28 2.70
N HIS A 42 -2.76 -3.22 3.43
CA HIS A 42 -4.13 -3.03 3.92
C HIS A 42 -4.50 -1.55 4.09
N SER A 43 -5.81 -1.27 4.23
CA SER A 43 -6.33 0.08 4.51
C SER A 43 -6.51 0.38 6.01
N VAL A 44 -6.53 -0.65 6.87
CA VAL A 44 -6.92 -0.56 8.29
C VAL A 44 -6.01 0.38 9.14
N PRO A 45 -6.52 1.51 9.65
CA PRO A 45 -5.79 2.35 10.60
C PRO A 45 -5.58 1.64 11.94
N ARG A 46 -4.52 1.99 12.68
CA ARG A 46 -4.20 1.47 14.03
C ARG A 46 -3.95 -0.05 14.10
N PHE A 47 -3.67 -0.69 12.97
CA PHE A 47 -3.46 -2.14 12.84
C PHE A 47 -2.13 -2.48 12.14
N PRO A 48 -1.51 -3.64 12.43
CA PRO A 48 -1.76 -4.50 13.59
C PRO A 48 -0.96 -4.09 14.83
N SER A 49 -1.49 -4.41 16.01
CA SER A 49 -0.78 -4.33 17.29
C SER A 49 0.34 -5.36 17.38
N ILE A 50 1.49 -4.96 17.94
CA ILE A 50 2.66 -5.84 18.11
C ILE A 50 2.60 -6.71 19.39
N LYS A 51 1.65 -6.44 20.29
CA LYS A 51 1.56 -7.14 21.60
C LYS A 51 0.57 -8.31 21.58
N LYS A 52 -0.56 -8.13 20.90
CA LYS A 52 -1.63 -9.11 20.75
C LYS A 52 -2.43 -8.77 19.50
N TYR A 53 -3.05 -9.77 18.88
CA TYR A 53 -4.05 -9.52 17.84
C TYR A 53 -5.23 -8.72 18.41
N SER A 54 -5.67 -7.73 17.66
CA SER A 54 -6.89 -6.95 17.90
C SER A 54 -7.27 -6.24 16.60
N TYR A 55 -8.50 -6.41 16.15
CA TYR A 55 -9.06 -5.54 15.13
C TYR A 55 -9.51 -4.22 15.80
N PRO A 56 -9.23 -3.04 15.23
CA PRO A 56 -9.63 -1.78 15.84
C PRO A 56 -11.09 -1.45 15.47
N GLU A 57 -11.94 -1.26 16.48
CA GLU A 57 -13.38 -0.94 16.36
C GLU A 57 -13.65 0.20 15.35
N ASN A 58 -12.80 1.24 15.33
CA ASN A 58 -12.93 2.36 14.42
C ASN A 58 -12.66 2.02 12.93
N ALA A 59 -12.29 0.79 12.59
CA ALA A 59 -12.15 0.29 11.23
C ALA A 59 -13.30 -0.63 10.81
N GLU A 60 -14.31 -0.83 11.66
CA GLU A 60 -15.55 -1.57 11.34
C GLU A 60 -16.58 -0.67 10.63
N VAL A 61 -16.43 0.66 10.74
CA VAL A 61 -17.33 1.66 10.15
C VAL A 61 -17.27 1.71 8.61
N TYR A 62 -16.11 1.41 8.03
CA TYR A 62 -15.86 1.50 6.59
C TYR A 62 -15.29 0.19 6.07
N GLY A 63 -15.66 -0.21 4.85
CA GLY A 63 -15.04 -1.35 4.16
C GLY A 63 -13.51 -1.23 4.14
N GLN A 64 -12.83 -2.32 4.46
CA GLN A 64 -11.36 -2.39 4.49
C GLN A 64 -10.86 -3.47 3.53
N SER A 65 -9.79 -3.19 2.81
CA SER A 65 -9.14 -4.14 1.92
C SER A 65 -7.85 -4.68 2.53
N PHE A 66 -7.55 -5.92 2.17
CA PHE A 66 -6.31 -6.63 2.52
C PHE A 66 -5.83 -7.41 1.30
N LEU A 67 -4.55 -7.28 0.97
CA LEU A 67 -3.87 -8.09 -0.03
C LEU A 67 -2.60 -8.67 0.59
N CYS A 68 -2.50 -10.00 0.67
CA CYS A 68 -1.32 -10.69 1.16
C CYS A 68 -0.69 -11.49 0.01
N VAL A 69 0.56 -11.18 -0.33
CA VAL A 69 1.30 -11.89 -1.38
C VAL A 69 2.47 -12.64 -0.77
N THR A 70 2.43 -13.97 -0.84
CA THR A 70 3.56 -14.84 -0.48
C THR A 70 4.64 -14.75 -1.57
N MET A 71 5.87 -14.44 -1.19
CA MET A 71 7.00 -14.18 -2.08
C MET A 71 8.19 -15.07 -1.70
N LYS A 72 9.06 -15.36 -2.68
CA LYS A 72 10.40 -15.88 -2.41
C LYS A 72 11.25 -14.81 -1.73
N THR A 73 12.14 -15.18 -0.81
CA THR A 73 12.97 -14.22 -0.07
C THR A 73 13.91 -13.44 -0.99
N GLU A 74 14.32 -14.01 -2.12
CA GLU A 74 15.10 -13.35 -3.16
C GLU A 74 14.36 -12.15 -3.80
N SER A 75 13.03 -12.12 -3.72
CA SER A 75 12.19 -11.02 -4.24
C SER A 75 11.96 -9.87 -3.25
N ILE A 76 12.56 -9.92 -2.05
CA ILE A 76 12.44 -8.88 -1.01
C ILE A 76 12.89 -7.48 -1.47
N GLY A 77 13.71 -7.39 -2.52
CA GLY A 77 14.13 -6.13 -3.14
C GLY A 77 12.96 -5.24 -3.58
N ALA A 78 11.87 -5.83 -4.09
CA ALA A 78 10.67 -5.06 -4.50
C ALA A 78 10.03 -4.36 -3.29
N PHE A 79 9.80 -5.10 -2.20
CA PHE A 79 9.31 -4.52 -0.94
C PHE A 79 10.23 -3.39 -0.45
N ALA A 80 11.54 -3.62 -0.42
CA ALA A 80 12.51 -2.64 0.06
C ALA A 80 12.53 -1.36 -0.80
N GLU A 81 12.44 -1.48 -2.12
CA GLU A 81 12.37 -0.34 -3.01
C GLU A 81 11.06 0.46 -2.82
N ALA A 82 9.92 -0.23 -2.71
CA ALA A 82 8.64 0.41 -2.39
C ALA A 82 8.70 1.23 -1.09
N MET A 83 9.24 0.65 -0.01
CA MET A 83 9.36 1.33 1.29
C MET A 83 10.32 2.53 1.23
N LYS A 84 11.46 2.41 0.53
CA LYS A 84 12.39 3.53 0.31
C LYS A 84 11.76 4.64 -0.54
N TYR A 85 10.92 4.28 -1.52
CA TYR A 85 10.33 5.22 -2.46
C TYR A 85 9.19 6.04 -1.84
N ILE A 86 8.24 5.39 -1.15
CA ILE A 86 7.10 6.07 -0.52
C ILE A 86 7.43 6.62 0.88
N GLY A 87 8.43 6.04 1.56
CA GLY A 87 8.90 6.49 2.88
C GLY A 87 7.82 6.48 3.96
N PRO A 88 7.12 5.35 4.22
CA PRO A 88 5.98 5.30 5.11
C PRO A 88 6.37 5.42 6.59
N ALA A 89 5.37 5.53 7.47
CA ALA A 89 5.58 5.55 8.92
C ALA A 89 5.84 4.13 9.45
N ALA A 90 7.12 3.73 9.49
CA ALA A 90 7.54 2.50 10.14
C ALA A 90 7.40 2.59 11.67
N TYR A 91 6.86 1.55 12.31
CA TYR A 91 6.68 1.53 13.77
C TYR A 91 7.20 0.28 14.48
N HIS A 92 7.50 -0.79 13.75
CA HIS A 92 8.17 -1.97 14.30
C HIS A 92 8.97 -2.67 13.20
N MET A 93 10.21 -3.07 13.50
CA MET A 93 11.09 -3.70 12.52
C MET A 93 12.12 -4.56 13.23
N ASN A 94 12.45 -5.70 12.62
CA ASN A 94 13.62 -6.50 12.93
C ASN A 94 14.42 -6.73 11.64
N LEU A 95 15.73 -6.50 11.71
CA LEU A 95 16.66 -6.78 10.62
C LEU A 95 17.86 -7.57 11.19
N PRO A 96 17.78 -8.91 11.20
CA PRO A 96 18.89 -9.77 11.61
C PRO A 96 20.10 -9.62 10.70
N GLU A 97 21.28 -9.96 11.23
CA GLU A 97 22.55 -9.86 10.51
C GLU A 97 22.52 -10.65 9.19
N TYR A 98 22.03 -11.90 9.21
CA TYR A 98 21.82 -12.74 8.03
C TYR A 98 21.10 -12.01 6.88
N PHE A 99 20.03 -11.28 7.18
CA PHE A 99 19.30 -10.50 6.17
C PHE A 99 20.05 -9.23 5.77
N SER A 100 20.69 -8.59 6.73
CA SER A 100 21.42 -7.34 6.53
C SER A 100 22.68 -7.50 5.67
N ASP A 101 23.24 -8.71 5.62
CA ASP A 101 24.43 -9.04 4.85
C ASP A 101 24.08 -9.69 3.51
N ARG A 102 23.08 -10.57 3.48
CA ARG A 102 22.53 -11.12 2.23
C ARG A 102 21.84 -10.06 1.37
N PHE A 103 21.22 -9.06 2.00
CA PHE A 103 20.49 -7.98 1.34
C PHE A 103 20.85 -6.59 1.94
N PRO A 104 22.05 -6.06 1.63
CA PRO A 104 22.55 -4.81 2.25
C PRO A 104 21.62 -3.60 2.10
N PHE A 105 20.82 -3.53 1.03
CA PHE A 105 19.82 -2.48 0.83
C PHE A 105 18.75 -2.41 1.93
N LEU A 106 18.51 -3.48 2.69
CA LEU A 106 17.59 -3.47 3.84
C LEU A 106 18.09 -2.54 4.96
N LYS A 107 19.42 -2.29 5.04
CA LYS A 107 20.00 -1.36 6.01
C LYS A 107 19.47 0.08 5.82
N GLU A 108 19.06 0.47 4.60
CA GLU A 108 18.41 1.78 4.33
C GLU A 108 17.04 1.93 5.03
N LEU A 109 16.32 0.82 5.27
CA LEU A 109 14.98 0.86 5.89
C LEU A 109 15.01 1.32 7.36
N LYS A 110 16.18 1.26 8.01
CA LYS A 110 16.42 1.86 9.35
C LYS A 110 16.30 3.38 9.35
N ILE A 111 16.54 4.04 8.22
CA ILE A 111 16.53 5.51 8.13
C ILE A 111 15.77 5.95 6.87
N LEU A 112 14.46 5.67 6.85
CA LEU A 112 13.56 6.19 5.83
C LEU A 112 13.48 7.73 5.91
N ARG A 113 14.33 8.39 5.13
CA ARG A 113 14.26 9.82 4.83
C ARG A 113 13.34 10.04 3.63
N SER A 114 12.64 11.18 3.59
CA SER A 114 11.99 11.63 2.37
C SER A 114 13.09 11.97 1.34
N LYS A 115 13.42 11.01 0.46
CA LYS A 115 14.40 11.24 -0.60
C LYS A 115 13.84 12.30 -1.55
N LYS A 116 14.69 13.22 -2.01
CA LYS A 116 14.33 14.26 -2.98
C LYS A 116 14.22 13.64 -4.38
N ASN A 117 13.28 12.71 -4.56
CA ASN A 117 13.06 12.00 -5.81
C ASN A 117 12.80 13.03 -6.93
N ILE A 118 13.49 12.82 -8.05
CA ILE A 118 13.33 13.60 -9.28
C ILE A 118 12.00 13.20 -9.93
N ASN A 119 11.80 11.90 -10.12
CA ASN A 119 10.55 11.32 -10.62
C ASN A 119 9.53 11.20 -9.48
N SER A 120 8.31 11.70 -9.71
CA SER A 120 7.22 11.66 -8.73
C SER A 120 6.42 10.35 -8.69
N SER A 121 6.62 9.48 -9.69
CA SER A 121 6.06 8.12 -9.81
C SER A 121 7.12 7.06 -10.13
N LEU A 122 6.88 5.81 -9.71
CA LEU A 122 7.68 4.61 -9.99
C LEU A 122 6.76 3.41 -10.20
N ILE A 123 7.07 2.55 -11.17
CA ILE A 123 6.39 1.28 -11.41
C ILE A 123 7.42 0.17 -11.27
N GLN A 124 7.08 -0.88 -10.55
CA GLN A 124 7.89 -2.09 -10.47
C GLN A 124 7.00 -3.34 -10.56
N THR A 125 7.61 -4.50 -10.76
CA THR A 125 6.89 -5.77 -10.80
C THR A 125 7.61 -6.82 -9.96
N PHE A 126 6.83 -7.66 -9.29
CA PHE A 126 7.33 -8.81 -8.55
C PHE A 126 6.38 -9.99 -8.73
N ASN A 127 6.87 -11.20 -8.45
CA ASN A 127 6.05 -12.41 -8.58
C ASN A 127 5.73 -12.98 -7.18
N SER A 128 4.54 -13.56 -7.03
CA SER A 128 4.29 -14.46 -5.92
C SER A 128 5.12 -15.73 -6.05
N ILE A 129 5.21 -16.51 -4.97
CA ILE A 129 5.88 -17.82 -4.98
C ILE A 129 5.25 -18.79 -5.99
N GLY A 130 3.95 -18.64 -6.30
CA GLY A 130 3.22 -19.39 -7.32
C GLY A 130 3.36 -18.83 -8.74
N GLY A 131 4.20 -17.83 -8.97
CA GLY A 131 4.48 -17.27 -10.30
C GLY A 131 3.49 -16.21 -10.80
N LEU A 132 2.44 -15.87 -10.03
CA LEU A 132 1.54 -14.77 -10.39
C LEU A 132 2.29 -13.44 -10.34
N LYS A 133 2.29 -12.70 -11.45
CA LYS A 133 2.95 -11.39 -11.56
C LYS A 133 2.07 -10.28 -11.00
N PHE A 134 2.65 -9.49 -10.11
CA PHE A 134 2.07 -8.28 -9.53
C PHE A 134 2.76 -7.04 -10.10
N TYR A 135 1.98 -5.97 -10.24
CA TYR A 135 2.44 -4.64 -10.62
C TYR A 135 2.24 -3.72 -9.41
N ASP A 136 3.27 -2.97 -9.07
CA ASP A 136 3.30 -2.08 -7.92
C ASP A 136 3.50 -0.64 -8.41
N PHE A 137 2.47 0.18 -8.20
CA PHE A 137 2.36 1.55 -8.70
C PHE A 137 2.55 2.53 -7.54
N LEU A 138 3.74 3.14 -7.50
CA LEU A 138 4.19 3.95 -6.37
C LEU A 138 4.19 5.43 -6.76
N LYS A 139 3.67 6.29 -5.87
CA LYS A 139 3.70 7.74 -6.02
C LYS A 139 4.28 8.45 -4.80
N THR A 140 4.86 9.63 -5.04
CA THR A 140 5.31 10.56 -3.99
C THR A 140 4.28 11.67 -3.76
N LYS A 141 4.45 12.49 -2.72
CA LYS A 141 3.65 13.71 -2.50
C LYS A 141 3.72 14.72 -3.66
N LYS A 142 4.73 14.64 -4.54
CA LYS A 142 4.85 15.50 -5.73
C LYS A 142 4.07 15.00 -6.96
N PHE A 143 3.36 13.88 -6.84
CA PHE A 143 2.56 13.35 -7.95
C PHE A 143 1.21 14.06 -7.96
N ASP A 144 1.09 15.03 -8.86
CA ASP A 144 -0.01 16.00 -8.95
C ASP A 144 -0.89 15.70 -10.18
N ARG A 145 -1.35 14.45 -10.26
CA ARG A 145 -2.15 13.86 -11.36
C ARG A 145 -3.03 12.73 -10.82
N ASP A 146 -3.96 12.23 -11.63
CA ASP A 146 -4.76 11.08 -11.24
C ASP A 146 -3.92 9.80 -11.16
N LEU A 147 -4.09 9.02 -10.10
CA LEU A 147 -3.44 7.72 -9.96
C LEU A 147 -4.00 6.70 -10.95
N TYR A 148 -5.30 6.74 -11.23
CA TYR A 148 -5.97 5.73 -12.04
C TYR A 148 -5.86 6.05 -13.54
N MET A 149 -6.31 7.23 -14.00
CA MET A 149 -6.16 7.67 -15.39
C MET A 149 -4.69 7.86 -15.79
N ASP A 150 -4.01 8.85 -15.21
CA ASP A 150 -2.71 9.34 -15.73
C ASP A 150 -1.54 8.39 -15.48
N PHE A 151 -1.72 7.39 -14.61
CA PHE A 151 -0.68 6.44 -14.24
C PHE A 151 -1.06 4.99 -14.52
N ILE A 152 -2.00 4.38 -13.80
CA ILE A 152 -2.26 2.94 -13.93
C ILE A 152 -2.81 2.59 -15.31
N ALA A 153 -3.95 3.19 -15.69
CA ALA A 153 -4.64 2.93 -16.95
C ALA A 153 -3.75 3.25 -18.16
N LYS A 154 -3.14 4.43 -18.15
CA LYS A 154 -2.21 4.90 -19.20
C LYS A 154 -0.96 4.03 -19.36
N THR A 155 -0.41 3.50 -18.26
CA THR A 155 0.75 2.59 -18.31
C THR A 155 0.36 1.21 -18.85
N MET A 156 -0.77 0.68 -18.37
CA MET A 156 -1.18 -0.70 -18.63
C MET A 156 -1.92 -0.86 -19.96
N GLY A 157 -2.43 0.23 -20.55
CA GLY A 157 -3.25 0.18 -21.76
C GLY A 157 -4.64 -0.43 -21.51
N ILE A 158 -5.22 -0.19 -20.33
CA ILE A 158 -6.48 -0.82 -19.90
C ILE A 158 -7.48 0.21 -19.37
N SER A 159 -8.77 -0.11 -19.52
CA SER A 159 -9.84 0.56 -18.77
C SER A 159 -9.94 -0.02 -17.36
N LEU A 160 -10.28 0.78 -16.35
CA LEU A 160 -10.50 0.32 -14.97
C LEU A 160 -11.89 0.71 -14.48
N PHE A 161 -12.48 -0.17 -13.69
CA PHE A 161 -13.49 0.17 -12.72
C PHE A 161 -12.77 0.30 -11.37
N THR A 162 -12.86 1.46 -10.71
CA THR A 162 -12.21 1.67 -9.41
C THR A 162 -13.16 2.29 -8.39
N GLU A 163 -12.97 1.92 -7.13
CA GLU A 163 -13.52 2.64 -5.99
C GLU A 163 -12.49 3.68 -5.53
N THR A 164 -12.98 4.81 -5.03
CA THR A 164 -12.18 5.82 -4.33
C THR A 164 -12.91 6.24 -3.06
N TRP A 165 -12.17 6.69 -2.04
CA TRP A 165 -12.80 7.46 -0.97
C TRP A 165 -13.32 8.77 -1.58
N MET A 166 -14.63 8.99 -1.46
CA MET A 166 -15.30 10.19 -1.95
C MET A 166 -15.80 11.02 -0.77
N ASN A 167 -15.83 12.35 -0.92
CA ASN A 167 -15.93 13.32 0.19
C ASN A 167 -14.64 13.35 1.04
N GLY A 168 -13.49 13.29 0.38
CA GLY A 168 -12.18 13.45 1.02
C GLY A 168 -11.86 14.91 1.41
N GLY A 169 -10.64 15.12 1.93
CA GLY A 169 -10.06 16.47 2.05
C GLY A 169 -9.38 16.98 0.77
N ALA A 170 -9.22 16.10 -0.22
CA ALA A 170 -8.99 16.47 -1.60
C ALA A 170 -10.35 16.63 -2.30
N ILE A 171 -10.35 17.09 -3.54
CA ILE A 171 -11.48 16.97 -4.46
C ILE A 171 -11.50 15.52 -5.02
N ASP A 172 -12.67 14.92 -5.31
CA ASP A 172 -12.81 13.55 -5.87
C ASP A 172 -13.26 13.55 -7.36
N LEU A 173 -12.57 12.84 -8.25
CA LEU A 173 -12.68 12.99 -9.72
C LEU A 173 -13.94 12.39 -10.39
N ASN A 174 -14.34 12.95 -11.54
CA ASN A 174 -15.40 12.40 -12.41
C ASN A 174 -14.92 11.17 -13.21
N SER A 175 -15.85 10.28 -13.56
CA SER A 175 -15.60 9.18 -14.51
C SER A 175 -15.27 9.73 -15.90
N GLU A 176 -14.27 9.14 -16.54
CA GLU A 176 -13.76 9.53 -17.86
C GLU A 176 -14.02 8.40 -18.86
N CYS A 177 -14.84 8.69 -19.86
CA CYS A 177 -15.43 7.69 -20.76
C CYS A 177 -15.13 7.94 -22.25
N GLU A 178 -14.52 9.08 -22.58
CA GLU A 178 -14.33 9.54 -23.97
C GLU A 178 -12.92 9.29 -24.50
N THR A 179 -11.94 9.04 -23.63
CA THR A 179 -10.58 8.66 -24.06
C THR A 179 -10.47 7.18 -24.46
N SER A 180 -9.32 6.79 -25.05
CA SER A 180 -9.04 5.41 -25.46
C SER A 180 -9.03 4.39 -24.31
N HIS A 181 -8.93 4.86 -23.07
CA HIS A 181 -9.06 4.03 -21.86
C HIS A 181 -10.11 4.66 -20.95
N LYS A 182 -11.09 3.87 -20.51
CA LYS A 182 -12.19 4.37 -19.69
C LYS A 182 -11.89 4.15 -18.22
N ILE A 183 -12.19 5.14 -17.38
CA ILE A 183 -12.19 5.00 -15.94
C ILE A 183 -13.56 5.33 -15.39
N SER A 184 -14.17 4.35 -14.76
CA SER A 184 -15.45 4.49 -14.08
C SER A 184 -15.23 4.41 -12.57
N TYR A 185 -15.49 5.51 -11.89
CA TYR A 185 -15.62 5.56 -10.43
C TYR A 185 -17.01 5.09 -10.06
N PHE A 186 -17.11 4.09 -9.18
CA PHE A 186 -18.38 3.40 -8.93
C PHE A 186 -18.58 3.01 -7.46
N HIS A 187 -19.85 2.79 -7.12
CA HIS A 187 -20.32 2.39 -5.80
C HIS A 187 -20.34 0.86 -5.66
N LEU A 188 -19.74 0.31 -4.60
CA LEU A 188 -19.77 -1.12 -4.33
C LEU A 188 -21.14 -1.59 -3.82
N ASN A 189 -21.74 -2.56 -4.51
CA ASN A 189 -22.94 -3.26 -4.05
C ASN A 189 -22.68 -4.77 -4.06
N PHE A 190 -22.50 -5.36 -2.88
CA PHE A 190 -22.28 -6.80 -2.73
C PHE A 190 -23.62 -7.54 -2.74
N LYS A 191 -23.75 -8.57 -3.58
CA LYS A 191 -24.99 -9.37 -3.73
C LYS A 191 -25.47 -10.12 -2.48
N ASN A 192 -24.72 -10.09 -1.37
CA ASN A 192 -25.03 -10.80 -0.13
C ASN A 192 -25.44 -9.83 0.98
N GLN A 193 -26.75 -9.61 1.14
CA GLN A 193 -27.51 -9.11 2.32
C GLN A 193 -27.03 -7.88 3.12
N ILE A 194 -25.88 -7.27 2.82
CA ILE A 194 -25.35 -6.08 3.48
C ILE A 194 -25.12 -5.01 2.41
N LEU A 195 -26.01 -4.04 2.37
CA LEU A 195 -25.87 -2.86 1.52
C LEU A 195 -24.85 -1.90 2.15
N PHE A 196 -23.67 -1.80 1.53
CA PHE A 196 -22.69 -0.78 1.88
C PHE A 196 -23.00 0.49 1.07
N HIS A 197 -23.42 1.56 1.75
CA HIS A 197 -23.54 2.87 1.12
C HIS A 197 -22.17 3.54 1.05
N SER A 198 -21.41 3.26 -0.02
CA SER A 198 -20.34 4.17 -0.46
C SER A 198 -20.93 5.56 -0.67
N THR A 199 -20.32 6.59 -0.09
CA THR A 199 -20.93 7.91 0.13
C THR A 199 -21.33 8.62 -1.16
N ASN A 200 -22.56 9.15 -1.21
CA ASN A 200 -23.31 9.50 -2.44
C ASN A 200 -22.80 10.71 -3.26
N LYS A 201 -21.59 11.24 -3.04
CA LYS A 201 -21.08 12.43 -3.76
C LYS A 201 -19.59 12.35 -4.06
N ILE A 202 -19.27 12.83 -5.26
CA ILE A 202 -17.96 12.97 -5.96
C ILE A 202 -17.83 14.49 -6.28
N GLN A 203 -16.66 15.11 -6.44
CA GLN A 203 -16.58 16.60 -6.43
C GLN A 203 -15.81 17.34 -7.56
N LYS A 204 -15.05 16.66 -8.42
CA LYS A 204 -14.24 17.17 -9.54
C LYS A 204 -13.13 18.16 -9.17
#